data_AF-A0A3M8GD34-F1
#
_entry.id   AF-A0A3M8GD34-F1
#
_cell.length_a   1.000
_cell.length_b   1.000
_cell.length_c   1.000
_cell.angle_alpha   90.00
_cell.angle_beta   90.00
_cell.angle_gamma   90.00
#
_symmetry.space_group_name_H-M   'P 1'
#
loop_
_entity.id
_entity.type
_entity.pdbx_description
1 polymer ?
#
loop_
_entity_poly.entity_id
_entity_poly.type
_entity_poly.pdbx_seq_one_letter_code
_entity_poly.pdbx_strand_id
1 'polypeptide(L)' 'MYLMSIILVIGPWQWVIIGLAIILLFGGKKIPELMKGLGSGIKEFKDASKDDSSEDKKE' A
#
# COMPACT_ATOMS: atom_id res chain seq x y z
N MET A 1 13.98 -14.66 -28.75
CA MET A 1 12.55 -14.37 -28.99
C MET A 1 11.65 -15.02 -27.93
N TYR A 2 11.54 -16.35 -27.90
CA TYR A 2 10.68 -17.08 -26.94
C TYR A 2 10.98 -16.79 -25.45
N LEU A 3 12.24 -16.67 -25.06
CA LEU A 3 12.61 -16.36 -23.68
C LEU A 3 12.15 -14.96 -23.22
N MET A 4 12.13 -13.99 -24.15
CA MET A 4 11.62 -12.64 -23.89
C MET A 4 10.10 -12.65 -23.74
N SER A 5 9.40 -13.45 -24.55
CA SER A 5 7.95 -13.64 -24.44
C SER A 5 7.55 -14.29 -23.12
N ILE A 6 8.34 -15.25 -22.63
CA ILE A 6 8.10 -15.92 -21.35
C ILE A 6 8.22 -14.91 -20.20
N ILE A 7 9.29 -14.11 -20.14
CA ILE A 7 9.47 -13.10 -19.09
C ILE A 7 8.38 -12.01 -19.13
N LEU A 8 7.98 -11.57 -20.33
CA LEU A 8 6.95 -10.53 -20.47
C LEU A 8 5.54 -11.02 -20.12
N VAL A 9 5.21 -12.29 -20.33
CA VAL A 9 3.89 -12.84 -20.00
C VAL A 9 3.81 -13.33 -18.55
N ILE A 10 4.92 -13.86 -18.01
CA ILE A 10 5.04 -14.38 -16.63
C ILE A 10 5.29 -13.26 -15.60
N GLY A 11 5.73 -12.07 -16.01
CA GLY A 11 5.85 -10.97 -15.04
C GLY A 11 4.47 -10.52 -14.52
N PRO A 12 3.58 -10.00 -15.37
CA PRO A 12 2.34 -9.36 -14.95
C PRO A 12 1.26 -10.33 -14.48
N TRP A 13 1.16 -11.52 -15.10
CA TRP A 13 0.06 -12.45 -14.85
C TRP A 13 0.08 -13.02 -13.42
N GLN A 14 1.27 -13.18 -12.86
CA GLN A 14 1.53 -13.67 -11.51
C GLN A 14 1.03 -12.68 -10.47
N TRP A 15 1.32 -11.40 -10.68
CA TRP A 15 0.82 -10.32 -9.81
C TRP A 15 -0.71 -10.24 -9.84
N VAL A 16 -1.33 -10.47 -10.99
CA VAL A 16 -2.80 -10.51 -11.11
C VAL A 16 -3.37 -11.69 -10.32
N ILE A 17 -2.79 -12.89 -10.45
CA ILE A 17 -3.24 -14.09 -9.71
C ILE A 17 -3.09 -13.90 -8.20
N ILE A 18 -1.96 -13.34 -7.75
CA ILE A 18 -1.71 -13.03 -6.33
C ILE A 18 -2.73 -12.00 -5.82
N GLY A 19 -2.95 -10.92 -6.58
CA GLY A 19 -3.94 -9.91 -6.24
C GLY A 19 -5.35 -10.49 -6.13
N LEU A 20 -5.73 -11.38 -7.05
CA LEU A 20 -7.01 -12.05 -7.04
C LEU A 20 -7.16 -13.00 -5.84
N ALA A 21 -6.12 -13.77 -5.51
CA ALA A 21 -6.11 -14.64 -4.34
C ALA A 21 -6.28 -13.83 -3.04
N ILE A 22 -5.57 -12.71 -2.90
CA ILE A 22 -5.71 -11.79 -1.76
C ILE A 22 -7.14 -11.23 -1.69
N ILE A 23 -7.73 -10.84 -2.81
CA ILE A 23 -9.11 -10.34 -2.87
C ILE A 23 -10.12 -11.42 -2.49
N LEU A 24 -9.89 -12.68 -2.85
CA LEU A 24 -10.77 -13.79 -2.47
C LEU A 24 -10.66 -14.13 -0.97
N LEU A 25 -9.45 -14.07 -0.40
CA LEU A 25 -9.21 -14.37 1.01
C LEU A 25 -9.71 -13.25 1.94
N PHE A 26 -9.43 -12.00 1.60
CA PHE A 26 -9.77 -10.84 2.44
C PHE A 26 -11.07 -10.16 2.04
N GLY A 27 -11.57 -10.39 0.83
CA GLY A 27 -12.69 -9.67 0.24
C GLY A 27 -12.25 -8.31 -0.35
N GLY A 28 -12.77 -7.98 -1.54
CA GLY A 28 -12.41 -6.74 -2.25
C GLY A 28 -12.70 -5.43 -1.49
N LYS A 29 -13.52 -5.49 -0.43
CA LYS A 29 -13.85 -4.34 0.42
C LYS A 29 -12.90 -4.15 1.62
N LYS A 30 -12.23 -5.20 2.11
CA LYS A 30 -11.39 -5.09 3.32
C LYS A 30 -10.04 -4.43 3.06
N ILE A 31 -9.42 -4.67 1.91
CA ILE A 31 -8.15 -4.02 1.53
C ILE A 31 -8.26 -2.48 1.53
N PRO A 32 -9.23 -1.86 0.85
CA PRO A 32 -9.35 -0.40 0.87
C PRO A 32 -9.75 0.14 2.25
N GLU A 33 -10.50 -0.62 3.05
CA GLU A 33 -10.88 -0.24 4.41
C GLU A 33 -9.66 -0.24 5.37
N LEU A 34 -8.80 -1.26 5.27
CA LEU A 34 -7.53 -1.33 5.99
C LEU A 34 -6.55 -0.23 5.55
N MET A 35 -6.45 0.02 4.24
CA MET A 35 -5.62 1.12 3.72
C MET A 35 -6.11 2.49 4.19
N LYS A 36 -7.43 2.72 4.25
CA LYS A 36 -8.00 3.95 4.79
C LYS A 36 -7.70 4.09 6.29
N GLY A 37 -7.91 3.03 7.08
CA GLY A 37 -7.61 3.04 8.52
C GLY A 37 -6.12 3.30 8.80
N LEU A 38 -5.23 2.58 8.11
CA LEU A 38 -3.78 2.75 8.23
C LEU A 38 -3.35 4.15 7.76
N GLY A 39 -3.91 4.64 6.66
CA GLY A 39 -3.61 5.96 6.11
C GLY A 39 -4.01 7.09 7.05
N SER A 40 -5.18 7.00 7.69
CA SER A 40 -5.61 7.94 8.72
C SER A 40 -4.70 7.90 9.94
N GLY A 41 -4.35 6.71 10.44
CA GLY A 41 -3.45 6.59 11.60
C GLY A 41 -2.04 7.12 11.33
N ILE A 42 -1.47 6.87 10.14
CA ILE A 42 -0.18 7.43 9.73
C ILE A 42 -0.26 8.97 9.62
N LYS A 43 -1.39 9.50 9.13
CA LYS A 43 -1.60 10.95 9.02
C LYS A 43 -1.66 11.60 10.40
N GLU A 44 -2.47 11.05 11.31
CA GLU A 44 -2.59 11.53 12.70
C GLU A 44 -1.24 11.46 13.44
N PHE A 45 -0.50 10.36 13.25
CA PHE A 45 0.85 10.22 13.82
C PHE A 45 1.82 11.28 13.30
N LYS A 46 1.78 11.55 11.99
CA LYS A 46 2.62 12.57 11.36
C LYS A 46 2.26 13.98 11.80
N ASP A 47 0.97 14.28 11.94
CA ASP A 47 0.49 15.60 12.37
C ASP A 47 0.88 15.85 13.83
N ALA A 48 0.70 14.87 14.72
CA ALA A 48 1.15 14.96 16.12
C ALA A 48 2.67 15.13 16.25
N SER A 49 3.47 14.33 15.54
CA SER A 49 4.95 14.49 15.56
C SER A 49 5.43 15.82 14.97
N LYS A 50 4.63 16.49 14.13
CA LYS A 50 4.98 17.78 13.55
C LYS A 50 4.75 18.96 14.50
N ASP A 51 3.72 18.90 15.32
CA ASP A 51 3.46 19.91 16.34
C ASP A 51 4.61 19.93 17.36
N ASP A 52 5.01 18.76 17.86
CA ASP A 52 6.16 18.62 18.76
C ASP A 52 7.48 19.12 18.14
N SER A 53 7.66 18.98 16.82
CA SER A 53 8.87 19.41 16.12
C SER A 53 8.88 20.91 15.74
N SER A 54 7.74 21.60 15.85
CA SER A 54 7.58 22.98 15.40
C SER A 54 7.67 24.00 16.54
N GLU A 55 7.64 23.55 17.79
CA GLU A 55 7.84 24.41 18.97
C GLU A 55 9.32 24.74 19.24
N ASP A 56 10.28 24.02 18.64
CA ASP A 56 11.73 24.24 18.80
C ASP A 56 12.35 25.34 17.89
N LYS A 57 11.55 26.10 17.14
CA LYS A 57 12.06 27.14 16.20
C LYS A 57 11.77 28.59 16.60
N LYS A 58 11.49 28.83 17.88
CA LYS A 58 11.25 30.20 18.39
C LYS A 58 11.97 30.45 19.71
N GLU A 59 13.28 30.26 19.73
CA GLU A 59 14.21 30.99 20.61
C GLU A 59 15.47 31.40 19.83
#